data_AF-A0A2L2YDS7-F1
#
_entry.id   AF-A0A2L2YDS7-F1
#
_cell.length_a   1.000
_cell.length_b   1.000
_cell.length_c   1.000
_cell.angle_alpha   90.00
_cell.angle_beta   90.00
_cell.angle_gamma   90.00
#
_symmetry.space_group_name_H-M   'P 1'
#
loop_
_entity.id
_entity.type
_entity.pdbx_description
1 polymer ?
#
loop_
_entity_poly.entity_id
_entity_poly.type
_entity_poly.pdbx_seq_one_letter_code
_entity_poly.pdbx_strand_id
1 'polypeptide(L)' 'GEQQHLVWIKPGKAVEVYMPIVPTRLGDIDVTIMTKSQVAKDIITRRIHVEADGIPQYRHTTVQLDLSQGAYLI' A
#
# COMPACT_ATOMS: atom_id res chain seq x y z
N GLY A 1 -3.61 -12.69 5.30
CA GLY A 1 -3.86 -13.65 6.39
C GLY A 1 -3.06 -13.23 7.60
N GLU A 2 -3.48 -13.63 8.80
CA GLU A 2 -2.69 -13.38 10.01
C GLU A 2 -1.53 -14.38 10.07
N GLN A 3 -0.31 -13.89 10.31
CA GLN A 3 0.87 -14.74 10.54
C GLN A 3 1.43 -14.44 11.92
N GLN A 4 1.72 -15.50 12.67
CA GLN A 4 2.29 -15.41 14.01
C GLN A 4 3.70 -16.00 13.99
N HIS A 5 4.64 -15.27 14.59
CA HIS A 5 6.03 -15.68 14.72
C HIS A 5 6.52 -15.41 16.13
N LEU A 6 7.19 -16.39 16.74
CA LEU A 6 7.66 -16.32 18.12
C LEU A 6 9.17 -16.20 18.15
N VAL A 7 9.67 -15.18 18.86
CA VAL A 7 11.10 -14.85 18.92
C VAL A 7 11.53 -14.73 20.37
N TRP A 8 12.68 -15.33 20.69
CA TRP A 8 13.29 -15.23 22.02
C TRP A 8 14.29 -14.08 22.06
N ILE A 9 14.10 -13.15 22.98
CA ILE A 9 14.95 -11.97 23.16
C ILE A 9 15.60 -12.05 24.54
N LYS A 10 16.92 -11.95 24.61
CA LYS A 10 17.65 -11.91 25.89
C LYS A 10 17.48 -10.53 26.56
N PRO A 11 17.57 -10.44 27.91
CA PRO A 11 17.49 -9.17 28.61
C PRO A 11 18.51 -8.15 28.08
N GLY A 12 18.06 -6.91 27.85
CA GLY A 12 18.91 -5.83 27.34
C GLY A 12 19.37 -5.98 25.88
N LYS A 13 18.77 -6.91 25.11
CA LYS A 13 19.04 -7.08 23.67
C LYS A 13 17.81 -6.73 22.83
N ALA A 14 18.06 -6.37 21.58
CA ALA A 14 17.05 -6.20 20.55
C ALA A 14 17.20 -7.30 19.49
N VAL A 15 16.11 -7.63 18.81
CA VAL A 15 16.09 -8.56 17.67
C VAL A 15 15.32 -7.90 16.53
N GLU A 16 15.87 -7.99 15.33
CA GLU A 16 15.21 -7.53 14.11
C GLU A 16 14.51 -8.71 13.43
N VAL A 17 13.25 -8.51 13.04
CA VAL A 17 12.43 -9.53 12.37
C VAL A 17 12.06 -9.03 10.99
N TYR A 18 12.49 -9.76 9.96
CA TYR A 18 12.14 -9.46 8.58
C TYR A 18 10.78 -10.07 8.22
N MET A 19 9.84 -9.23 7.78
CA MET A 19 8.49 -9.60 7.40
C MET A 19 8.29 -9.29 5.90
N PRO A 20 8.45 -10.28 5.00
CA PRO A 20 8.21 -10.06 3.58
C PRO A 20 6.71 -9.90 3.32
N ILE A 21 6.32 -8.78 2.71
CA ILE A 21 4.93 -8.47 2.36
C ILE A 21 4.83 -8.35 0.85
N VAL A 22 4.04 -9.22 0.23
CA VAL A 22 3.73 -9.15 -1.21
C VAL A 22 2.36 -8.49 -1.36
N PRO A 23 2.30 -7.25 -1.88
CA PRO A 23 1.02 -6.58 -2.09
C PRO A 23 0.25 -7.24 -3.23
N THR A 24 -1.05 -7.47 -3.01
CA THR A 24 -1.94 -8.08 -4.03
C THR A 24 -2.92 -7.07 -4.64
N ARG A 25 -2.87 -5.81 -4.21
CA ARG A 25 -3.77 -4.72 -4.65
C ARG A 25 -2.97 -3.43 -4.78
N LEU A 26 -3.40 -2.57 -5.71
CA LEU A 26 -2.87 -1.23 -5.89
C LEU A 26 -3.48 -0.25 -4.89
N GLY A 27 -2.77 0.83 -4.59
CA GLY A 27 -3.19 1.88 -3.66
C GLY A 27 -2.65 1.71 -2.24
N ASP A 28 -3.33 2.32 -1.28
CA ASP A 28 -2.91 2.32 0.12
C ASP A 28 -3.32 1.03 0.85
N ILE A 29 -2.32 0.35 1.43
CA ILE A 29 -2.51 -0.84 2.25
C ILE A 29 -2.02 -0.56 3.67
N ASP A 30 -2.91 -0.65 4.65
CA ASP A 30 -2.54 -0.55 6.05
C ASP A 30 -2.08 -1.93 6.58
N VAL A 31 -0.83 -1.99 7.01
CA VAL A 31 -0.21 -3.17 7.60
C VAL A 31 -0.09 -2.97 9.10
N THR A 32 -0.77 -3.82 9.87
CA THR A 32 -0.74 -3.80 11.33
C THR A 32 0.15 -4.91 11.86
N ILE A 33 1.16 -4.53 12.64
CA ILE A 33 2.07 -5.43 13.34
C ILE A 33 1.72 -5.36 14.83
N MET A 34 1.48 -6.53 15.43
CA MET A 34 1.22 -6.66 16.86
C MET A 34 2.32 -7.49 17.50
N THR A 35 3.03 -6.90 18.44
CA THR A 35 4.01 -7.60 19.27
C THR A 35 3.47 -7.77 20.68
N LYS A 36 3.53 -8.99 21.20
CA LYS A 36 3.07 -9.31 22.55
C LYS A 36 4.17 -10.05 23.30
N SER A 37 4.53 -9.52 24.47
CA SER A 37 5.36 -10.19 25.47
C SER A 37 4.49 -10.63 26.66
N GLN A 38 5.08 -11.29 27.65
CA GLN A 38 4.35 -11.68 28.86
C GLN A 38 3.85 -10.48 29.68
N VAL A 39 4.53 -9.33 29.57
CA VAL A 39 4.30 -8.14 30.41
C VAL A 39 3.74 -6.95 29.65
N ALA A 40 3.95 -6.88 28.33
CA ALA A 40 3.58 -5.74 27.51
C ALA A 40 3.07 -6.15 26.14
N LYS A 41 2.22 -5.32 25.56
CA LYS A 41 1.69 -5.44 24.21
C LYS A 41 1.91 -4.12 23.49
N ASP A 42 2.37 -4.19 22.25
CA ASP A 42 2.52 -3.03 21.37
C ASP A 42 1.88 -3.34 20.00
N ILE A 43 1.27 -2.32 19.40
CA ILE A 43 0.56 -2.41 18.12
C ILE A 43 0.96 -1.21 17.27
N ILE A 44 1.48 -1.48 16.09
CA ILE A 44 1.88 -0.45 15.14
C ILE A 44 1.18 -0.71 13.82
N THR A 45 0.46 0.28 13.30
CA THR A 45 -0.09 0.26 11.94
C THR A 45 0.70 1.20 11.06
N ARG A 46 1.17 0.71 9.91
CA ARG A 46 1.82 1.53 8.88
C ARG A 46 1.14 1.38 7.55
N ARG A 47 1.00 2.50 6.85
CA ARG A 47 0.47 2.57 5.49
C ARG A 47 1.58 2.34 4.47
N ILE A 48 1.34 1.44 3.54
CA ILE A 48 2.20 1.17 2.39
C ILE A 48 1.43 1.61 1.14
N HIS A 49 1.98 2.56 0.40
CA HIS A 49 1.43 2.97 -0.89
C HIS A 49 2.00 2.07 -1.99
N VAL A 50 1.14 1.34 -2.70
CA VAL A 50 1.53 0.42 -3.77
C VAL A 50 1.16 1.06 -5.10
N GLU A 51 2.18 1.42 -5.85
CA GLU A 51 2.03 1.93 -7.22
C GLU A 51 1.86 0.79 -8.22
N ALA A 52 1.23 1.10 -9.36
CA ALA A 52 1.13 0.15 -10.45
C ALA A 52 2.51 -0.14 -11.04
N ASP A 53 2.74 -1.41 -11.38
CA ASP A 53 3.93 -1.80 -12.12
C ASP A 53 3.85 -1.29 -13.57
N GLY A 54 4.98 -0.88 -14.13
CA GLY A 54 5.11 -0.31 -15.48
C GLY A 54 5.23 1.22 -15.54
N ILE A 55 5.20 1.75 -16.77
CA ILE A 55 5.37 3.18 -17.06
C ILE A 55 4.00 3.79 -17.39
N PRO A 56 3.53 4.82 -16.66
CA PRO A 56 2.28 5.48 -16.98
C PRO A 56 2.36 6.15 -18.35
N GLN A 57 1.49 5.72 -19.29
CA GLN A 57 1.33 6.38 -20.58
C GLN A 57 0.22 7.42 -20.51
N TYR A 58 0.60 8.69 -20.42
CA TYR A 58 -0.34 9.79 -20.56
C TYR A 58 -0.65 10.02 -22.03
N ARG A 59 -1.94 9.97 -22.40
CA ARG A 59 -2.42 10.34 -23.74
C ARG A 59 -3.29 11.58 -23.62
N HIS A 60 -2.95 12.61 -24.37
CA HIS A 60 -3.75 13.82 -24.47
C HIS A 60 -4.55 13.77 -25.77
N THR A 61 -5.88 13.84 -25.67
CA THR A 61 -6.76 14.02 -26.82
C THR A 61 -7.44 15.38 -26.67
N THR A 62 -7.09 16.33 -27.54
CA THR A 62 -7.80 17.60 -27.63
C THR A 62 -9.01 17.42 -28.53
N VAL A 63 -10.21 17.75 -28.05
CA VAL A 63 -11.39 17.87 -28.89
C VAL A 63 -11.65 19.35 -29.11
N GLN A 64 -11.59 19.79 -30.37
CA GLN A 64 -11.98 21.14 -30.73
C GLN A 64 -13.50 21.19 -30.85
N LEU A 65 -14.14 21.95 -29.94
CA LEU A 65 -15.56 22.21 -30.00
C LEU A 65 -15.79 23.51 -30.77
N ASP A 66 -16.19 23.41 -32.04
CA ASP A 66 -16.67 24.54 -32.82
C ASP A 66 -18.21 24.56 -32.83
N LEU A 67 -18.78 25.62 -32.25
CA LEU A 67 -20.22 25.84 -32.14
C LEU A 67 -20.76 26.76 -33.26
N SER A 68 -19.90 27.20 -34.18
CA SER A 68 -20.24 28.09 -35.29
C SER A 68 -20.89 27.32 -36.44
N GLN A 69 -20.58 26.03 -36.57
CA GLN A 69 -21.28 25.08 -37.43
C GLN A 69 -22.44 24.50 -36.64
N GLY A 70 -23.61 25.16 -36.66
CA GLY A 70 -24.78 24.72 -35.92
C GLY A 70 -25.09 23.22 -36.13
N ALA A 71 -24.92 22.44 -35.04
CA ALA A 71 -25.44 21.10 -34.79
C ALA A 71 -25.24 20.02 -35.87
N TYR A 72 -24.42 18.99 -35.61
CA TYR A 72 -24.78 17.61 -35.97
C TYR A 72 -23.92 16.52 -35.29
N LEU A 73 -24.57 15.71 -34.43
CA LEU A 73 -24.39 14.25 -34.19
C LEU A 73 -24.84 13.88 -32.76
N ILE A 74 -26.15 13.70 -32.59
CA ILE A 74 -26.71 12.64 -31.73
C ILE A 74 -26.99 11.42 -32.60
#